data_AF-A0A453L5W9-F1
#
_entry.id   AF-A0A453L5W9-F1
#
_cell.length_a   1.000
_cell.length_b   1.000
_cell.length_c   1.000
_cell.angle_alpha   90.00
_cell.angle_beta   90.00
_cell.angle_gamma   90.00
#
_symmetry.space_group_name_H-M   'P 1'
#
loop_
_entity.id
_entity.type
_entity.pdbx_description
1 polymer ?
#
loop_
_entity_poly.entity_id
_entity_poly.type
_entity_poly.pdbx_seq_one_letter_code
_entity_poly.pdbx_strand_id
1 'polypeptide(L)'
;MTFSPTYDYCSLISLFDASPSLETLVLNVLQRKMLHESIVGDTSNLRQMPGHRHDRLKTVKIIGFSSAKSVVELTCHIIENTASLQCLTLDTTTGHPWHSCLTNYSGKCLVLHVDFLVEVGKGLLAIKTYVEPKVPSRVKLNVVEPCRRCHDLEPLS
;
A
#
# COMPACT_ATOMS: atom_id res chain seq x y z
N MET A 1 25.21 -12.20 4.71
CA MET A 1 24.01 -12.43 5.54
C MET A 1 22.87 -12.74 4.60
N THR A 2 22.41 -13.99 4.60
CA THR A 2 21.23 -14.42 3.85
C THR A 2 20.01 -14.09 4.70
N PHE A 3 19.32 -13.01 4.33
CA PHE A 3 18.12 -12.55 5.03
C PHE A 3 16.94 -13.47 4.68
N SER A 4 16.10 -13.74 5.68
CA SER A 4 14.81 -14.45 5.59
C SER A 4 14.02 -14.00 4.35
N PRO A 5 13.25 -14.87 3.67
CA PRO A 5 12.50 -14.50 2.48
C PRO A 5 11.70 -13.24 2.77
N THR A 6 11.97 -12.22 1.98
CA THR A 6 11.19 -11.00 1.87
C THR A 6 9.72 -11.39 1.82
N TYR A 7 8.88 -10.83 2.69
CA TYR A 7 7.45 -11.15 2.69
C TYR A 7 6.88 -10.89 1.28
N ASP A 8 6.56 -11.97 0.59
CA ASP A 8 5.96 -11.89 -0.72
C ASP A 8 4.44 -11.79 -0.56
N TYR A 9 3.94 -10.55 -0.48
CA TYR A 9 2.52 -10.26 -0.28
C TYR A 9 1.62 -10.85 -1.37
N CYS A 10 2.18 -11.19 -2.52
CA CYS A 10 1.48 -11.88 -3.59
C CYS A 10 0.99 -13.29 -3.22
N SER A 11 1.57 -13.91 -2.18
CA SER A 11 1.05 -15.16 -1.61
C SER A 11 -0.36 -14.99 -1.01
N LEU A 12 -0.80 -13.77 -0.73
CA LEU A 12 -2.16 -13.48 -0.26
C LEU A 12 -3.21 -13.66 -1.35
N ILE A 13 -2.84 -13.87 -2.61
CA ILE A 13 -3.82 -14.14 -3.66
C ILE A 13 -4.59 -15.43 -3.38
N SER A 14 -3.93 -16.45 -2.83
CA SER A 14 -4.58 -17.70 -2.43
C SER A 14 -5.67 -17.49 -1.36
N LEU A 15 -5.62 -16.39 -0.59
CA LEU A 15 -6.69 -16.05 0.35
C LEU A 15 -7.99 -15.70 -0.40
N PHE A 16 -7.90 -14.99 -1.52
CA PHE A 16 -9.06 -14.63 -2.32
C PHE A 16 -9.73 -15.86 -2.93
N ASP A 17 -8.92 -16.80 -3.40
CA ASP A 17 -9.41 -18.07 -3.94
C ASP A 17 -10.10 -18.92 -2.85
N ALA A 18 -9.53 -18.95 -1.65
CA ALA A 18 -10.12 -19.64 -0.50
C ALA A 18 -11.35 -18.92 0.08
N SER A 19 -11.58 -17.66 -0.28
CA SER A 19 -12.60 -16.80 0.33
C SER A 19 -13.50 -16.10 -0.70
N PRO A 20 -14.27 -16.84 -1.53
CA PRO A 20 -15.07 -16.26 -2.61
C PRO A 20 -16.19 -15.32 -2.15
N SER A 21 -16.53 -15.35 -0.85
CA SER A 21 -17.52 -14.46 -0.24
C SER A 21 -16.93 -13.20 0.41
N LEU A 22 -15.61 -13.00 0.35
CA LEU A 22 -14.94 -11.86 0.97
C LEU A 22 -15.36 -10.56 0.29
N GLU A 23 -16.01 -9.67 1.04
CA GLU A 23 -16.42 -8.35 0.53
C GLU A 23 -15.49 -7.22 0.94
N THR A 24 -14.78 -7.39 2.06
CA THR A 24 -13.87 -6.37 2.62
C THR A 24 -12.56 -7.01 3.05
N LEU A 25 -11.44 -6.47 2.57
CA LEU A 25 -10.10 -6.83 3.01
C LEU A 25 -9.44 -5.63 3.68
N VAL A 26 -8.91 -5.85 4.88
CA VAL A 26 -8.00 -4.91 5.55
C VAL A 26 -6.67 -5.61 5.79
N LEU A 27 -5.62 -5.11 5.16
CA LEU A 27 -4.28 -5.67 5.23
C LEU A 27 -3.33 -4.66 5.88
N ASN A 28 -2.61 -5.09 6.91
CA ASN A 28 -1.54 -4.30 7.49
C ASN A 28 -0.19 -4.86 7.02
N VAL A 29 0.50 -4.10 6.17
CA VAL A 29 1.80 -4.46 5.60
C VAL A 29 2.95 -3.66 6.22
N LEU A 30 2.70 -2.96 7.33
CA LEU A 30 3.71 -2.17 8.00
C LEU A 30 4.91 -3.04 8.42
N GLN A 31 6.10 -2.67 7.93
CA GLN A 31 7.35 -3.28 8.36
C GLN A 31 8.18 -2.27 9.16
N ARG A 32 8.67 -2.70 10.33
CA ARG A 32 9.54 -1.86 11.18
C ARG A 32 10.93 -1.67 10.56
N LYS A 33 11.38 -2.60 9.73
CA LYS A 33 12.64 -2.53 8.98
C LYS A 33 12.31 -2.65 7.49
N MET A 34 12.62 -1.63 6.71
CA MET A 34 12.32 -1.54 5.28
C MET A 34 13.31 -2.41 4.48
N LEU A 35 13.15 -3.73 4.59
CA LEU A 35 14.04 -4.72 3.96
C LEU A 35 13.46 -5.30 2.66
N HIS A 36 12.42 -4.69 2.12
CA HIS A 36 11.78 -5.12 0.88
C HIS A 36 12.52 -4.59 -0.36
N GLU A 37 12.43 -5.34 -1.45
CA GLU A 37 12.81 -4.81 -2.76
C GLU A 37 11.85 -3.67 -3.15
N SER A 38 12.40 -2.51 -3.46
CA SER A 38 11.67 -1.31 -3.84
C SER A 38 11.39 -1.33 -5.34
N ILE A 39 10.14 -1.06 -5.74
CA ILE A 39 9.79 -0.85 -7.15
C ILE A 39 10.38 0.46 -7.70
N VAL A 40 10.65 1.44 -6.82
CA VAL A 40 11.28 2.70 -7.22
C VAL A 40 12.74 2.44 -7.54
N GLY A 41 13.12 2.66 -8.81
CA GLY A 41 14.45 2.36 -9.35
C GLY A 41 14.59 0.93 -9.91
N ASP A 42 13.57 0.09 -9.80
CA ASP A 42 13.54 -1.22 -10.44
C ASP A 42 13.11 -1.09 -11.90
N THR A 43 13.92 -1.62 -12.81
CA THR A 43 13.65 -1.63 -14.26
C THR A 43 12.91 -2.87 -14.72
N SER A 44 12.73 -3.87 -13.84
CA SER A 44 12.03 -5.09 -14.19
C SER A 44 10.52 -4.89 -14.16
N ASN A 45 9.82 -5.60 -15.04
CA ASN A 45 8.36 -5.50 -15.13
C ASN A 45 7.71 -6.01 -13.84
N LEU A 46 6.52 -5.48 -13.53
CA LEU A 46 5.65 -6.06 -12.51
C LEU A 46 5.29 -7.49 -12.93
N ARG A 47 5.35 -8.42 -12.00
CA ARG A 47 4.92 -9.79 -12.25
C ARG A 47 3.44 -9.79 -12.65
N GLN A 48 3.10 -10.52 -13.70
CA GLN A 48 1.71 -10.85 -13.98
C GLN A 48 1.37 -12.12 -13.23
N MET A 49 0.40 -12.02 -12.32
CA MET A 49 -0.04 -13.17 -11.54
C MET A 49 -1.31 -13.76 -12.14
N PRO A 50 -1.37 -15.09 -12.35
CA PRO A 50 -2.62 -15.74 -12.68
C PRO A 50 -3.58 -15.57 -11.49
N GLY A 51 -4.82 -15.17 -11.77
CA GLY A 51 -5.83 -15.00 -10.73
C GLY A 51 -7.22 -15.29 -11.26
N HIS A 52 -8.06 -15.81 -10.37
CA HIS A 52 -9.48 -15.94 -10.61
C HIS A 52 -10.17 -14.60 -10.37
N ARG A 53 -11.33 -14.36 -10.99
CA ARG A 53 -12.10 -13.14 -10.75
C ARG A 53 -12.60 -13.11 -9.31
N HIS A 54 -12.37 -12.00 -8.62
CA HIS A 54 -12.83 -11.80 -7.26
C HIS A 54 -14.18 -11.06 -7.29
N ASP A 55 -15.26 -11.82 -7.51
CA ASP A 55 -16.56 -11.21 -7.87
C ASP A 55 -17.26 -10.47 -6.72
N ARG A 56 -16.88 -10.71 -5.46
CA ARG A 56 -17.56 -10.11 -4.29
C ARG A 56 -16.75 -9.07 -3.53
N LEU A 57 -15.45 -8.94 -3.80
CA LEU A 57 -14.58 -8.02 -3.07
C LEU A 57 -14.86 -6.57 -3.46
N LYS A 58 -15.39 -5.78 -2.53
CA LYS A 58 -15.83 -4.40 -2.76
C LYS A 58 -14.87 -3.37 -2.16
N THR A 59 -14.31 -3.66 -0.99
CA THR A 59 -13.49 -2.71 -0.24
C THR A 59 -12.14 -3.32 0.10
N VAL A 60 -11.07 -2.61 -0.23
CA VAL A 60 -9.70 -2.99 0.14
C VAL A 60 -9.04 -1.82 0.84
N LYS A 61 -8.45 -2.08 2.02
CA LYS A 61 -7.61 -1.13 2.74
C LYS A 61 -6.25 -1.75 3.01
N ILE A 62 -5.18 -1.11 2.55
CA ILE A 62 -3.80 -1.51 2.83
C ILE A 62 -3.17 -0.43 3.70
N ILE A 63 -2.70 -0.82 4.89
CA ILE A 63 -2.06 0.06 5.88
C ILE A 63 -0.56 -0.20 5.88
N GLY A 64 0.24 0.86 5.96
CA GLY A 64 1.70 0.78 5.83
C GLY A 64 2.15 0.60 4.39
N PHE A 65 1.35 1.07 3.42
CA PHE A 65 1.67 0.95 1.99
C PHE A 65 3.03 1.61 1.70
N SER A 66 3.93 0.83 1.09
CA SER A 66 5.31 1.23 0.81
C SER A 66 5.66 0.99 -0.66
N SER A 67 6.91 1.26 -1.05
CA SER A 67 7.45 0.94 -2.37
C SER A 67 7.79 -0.54 -2.56
N ALA A 68 7.47 -1.40 -1.59
CA ALA A 68 7.64 -2.85 -1.72
C ALA A 68 7.00 -3.34 -3.03
N LYS A 69 7.82 -3.90 -3.92
CA LYS A 69 7.37 -4.39 -5.22
C LYS A 69 6.18 -5.36 -5.11
N SER A 70 6.26 -6.30 -4.17
CA SER A 70 5.19 -7.28 -3.91
C SER A 70 3.86 -6.67 -3.43
N VAL A 71 3.90 -5.55 -2.70
CA VAL A 71 2.68 -4.82 -2.29
C VAL A 71 2.04 -4.13 -3.48
N VAL A 72 2.85 -3.50 -4.34
CA VAL A 72 2.39 -2.84 -5.56
C VAL A 72 1.80 -3.86 -6.52
N GLU A 73 2.47 -4.99 -6.72
CA GLU A 73 1.99 -6.09 -7.58
C GLU A 73 0.68 -6.69 -7.07
N LEU A 74 0.57 -6.99 -5.77
CA LEU A 74 -0.69 -7.43 -5.16
C LEU A 74 -1.81 -6.42 -5.41
N THR A 75 -1.52 -5.13 -5.24
CA THR A 75 -2.51 -4.05 -5.40
C THR A 75 -2.99 -3.95 -6.84
N CYS A 76 -2.07 -3.98 -7.81
CA CYS A 76 -2.39 -4.02 -9.23
C CYS A 76 -3.24 -5.25 -9.57
N HIS A 77 -2.87 -6.42 -9.04
CA HIS A 77 -3.61 -7.66 -9.25
C HIS A 77 -5.06 -7.57 -8.75
N ILE A 78 -5.27 -7.02 -7.55
CA ILE A 78 -6.60 -6.78 -7.00
C ILE A 78 -7.41 -5.89 -7.94
N ILE A 79 -6.84 -4.77 -8.39
CA ILE A 79 -7.53 -3.83 -9.27
C ILE A 79 -7.93 -4.48 -10.60
N GLU A 80 -7.04 -5.27 -11.19
CA GLU A 80 -7.25 -5.89 -12.50
C GLU A 80 -8.22 -7.08 -12.46
N ASN A 81 -8.30 -7.79 -11.33
CA ASN A 81 -9.08 -9.04 -11.20
C ASN A 81 -10.36 -8.89 -10.36
N THR A 82 -10.65 -7.70 -9.83
CA THR A 82 -11.83 -7.46 -8.97
C THR A 82 -12.80 -6.48 -9.64
N ALA A 83 -13.74 -7.01 -10.42
CA ALA A 83 -14.70 -6.18 -11.15
C ALA A 83 -15.64 -5.38 -10.22
N SER A 84 -15.99 -5.97 -9.07
CA SER A 84 -16.90 -5.42 -8.06
C SER A 84 -16.25 -4.45 -7.08
N LEU A 85 -14.95 -4.15 -7.24
CA LEU A 85 -14.23 -3.21 -6.39
C LEU A 85 -14.91 -1.83 -6.45
N GLN A 86 -15.17 -1.25 -5.28
CA GLN A 86 -15.81 0.05 -5.11
C GLN A 86 -14.88 1.04 -4.41
N CYS A 87 -14.08 0.57 -3.44
CA CYS A 87 -13.23 1.40 -2.63
C CYS A 87 -11.84 0.77 -2.45
N LEU A 88 -10.80 1.53 -2.76
CA LEU A 88 -9.41 1.17 -2.51
C LEU A 88 -8.77 2.25 -1.64
N THR A 89 -8.29 1.88 -0.47
CA THR A 89 -7.59 2.79 0.44
C THR A 89 -6.15 2.34 0.59
N LEU A 90 -5.21 3.21 0.20
CA LEU A 90 -3.77 3.00 0.30
C LEU A 90 -3.23 3.96 1.35
N ASP A 91 -3.01 3.42 2.54
CA ASP A 91 -2.57 4.19 3.69
C ASP A 91 -1.06 4.02 3.85
N THR A 92 -0.31 5.06 3.50
CA THR A 92 1.17 5.10 3.60
C THR A 92 1.66 5.31 5.03
N THR A 93 0.75 5.54 5.98
CA THR A 93 1.08 5.71 7.40
C THR A 93 1.13 4.36 8.11
N THR A 94 1.53 4.38 9.39
CA THR A 94 1.53 3.18 10.23
C THR A 94 0.12 2.73 10.66
N GLY A 95 -0.93 3.49 10.33
CA GLY A 95 -2.30 3.28 10.79
C GLY A 95 -2.50 3.51 12.30
N HIS A 96 -1.45 3.91 13.02
CA HIS A 96 -1.53 4.22 14.44
C HIS A 96 -2.08 5.65 14.66
N PRO A 97 -3.12 5.82 15.50
CA PRO A 97 -3.77 7.12 15.71
C PRO A 97 -2.80 8.24 16.08
N TRP A 98 -1.80 7.94 16.92
CA TRP A 98 -0.81 8.91 17.44
C TRP A 98 0.10 9.56 16.39
N HIS A 99 0.11 9.08 15.15
CA HIS A 99 0.83 9.73 14.04
C HIS A 99 -0.06 10.72 13.26
N SER A 100 -1.29 10.94 13.72
CA SER A 100 -2.17 11.97 13.19
C SER A 100 -2.26 13.16 14.15
N CYS A 101 -2.19 14.36 13.57
CA CYS A 101 -2.36 15.64 14.27
C CYS A 101 -3.72 15.76 15.00
N LEU A 102 -4.69 14.88 14.69
CA LEU A 102 -6.06 14.92 15.19
C LEU A 102 -6.26 14.23 16.55
N THR A 103 -5.37 13.32 16.96
CA THR A 103 -5.57 12.50 18.18
C THR A 103 -4.51 12.71 19.25
N ASN A 104 -3.46 13.49 18.98
CA ASN A 104 -2.43 13.78 19.96
C ASN A 104 -2.80 15.05 20.75
N TYR A 105 -2.94 14.92 22.07
CA TYR A 105 -3.20 16.03 23.01
C TYR A 105 -2.17 17.17 22.91
N SER A 106 -0.97 16.89 22.38
CA SER A 106 0.09 17.88 22.15
C SER A 106 -0.04 18.68 20.83
N GLY A 107 -0.98 18.33 19.96
CA GLY A 107 -1.14 18.96 18.64
C GLY A 107 0.01 18.68 17.65
N LYS A 108 0.92 17.74 17.95
CA LYS A 108 2.05 17.34 17.11
C LYS A 108 2.05 15.83 16.84
N CYS A 109 2.43 15.42 15.64
CA CYS A 109 2.67 14.00 15.34
C CYS A 109 3.94 13.50 16.04
N LEU A 110 4.00 12.19 16.34
CA LEU A 110 5.27 11.55 16.69
C LEU A 110 6.27 11.70 15.53
N VAL A 111 7.51 12.08 15.85
CA VAL A 111 8.59 12.16 14.87
C VAL A 111 8.78 10.79 14.24
N LEU A 112 8.56 10.71 12.93
CA LEU A 112 8.86 9.52 12.13
C LEU A 112 10.36 9.51 11.84
N HIS A 113 10.97 8.32 11.85
CA HIS A 113 12.37 8.18 11.44
C HIS A 113 12.54 8.64 10.00
N VAL A 114 13.67 9.26 9.65
CA VAL A 114 13.93 9.79 8.30
C VAL A 114 13.73 8.70 7.24
N ASP A 115 14.21 7.48 7.49
CA ASP A 115 14.02 6.34 6.58
C ASP A 115 12.54 6.03 6.30
N PHE A 116 11.66 6.22 7.30
CA PHE A 116 10.24 6.02 7.13
C PHE A 116 9.63 7.10 6.22
N LEU A 117 10.04 8.37 6.37
CA LEU A 117 9.58 9.46 5.51
C LEU A 117 10.04 9.28 4.06
N VAL A 118 11.29 8.86 3.85
CA VAL A 118 11.81 8.50 2.53
C VAL A 118 10.96 7.40 1.92
N GLU A 119 10.63 6.37 2.70
CA GLU A 119 9.81 5.26 2.23
C GLU A 119 8.37 5.66 1.91
N VAL A 120 7.76 6.54 2.72
CA VAL A 120 6.46 7.14 2.39
C VAL A 120 6.53 7.84 1.03
N GLY A 121 7.55 8.66 0.80
CA GLY A 121 7.74 9.35 -0.49
C GLY A 121 7.81 8.37 -1.66
N LYS A 122 8.57 7.28 -1.51
CA LYS A 122 8.63 6.20 -2.52
C LYS A 122 7.30 5.48 -2.69
N GLY A 123 6.58 5.22 -1.61
CA GLY A 123 5.24 4.61 -1.64
C GLY A 123 4.24 5.48 -2.41
N LEU A 124 4.22 6.78 -2.15
CA LEU A 124 3.38 7.74 -2.88
C LEU A 124 3.75 7.81 -4.37
N LEU A 125 5.05 7.81 -4.69
CA LEU A 125 5.52 7.75 -6.07
C LEU A 125 5.07 6.45 -6.74
N ALA A 126 5.15 5.31 -6.05
CA ALA A 126 4.71 4.02 -6.57
C ALA A 126 3.19 3.97 -6.83
N ILE A 127 2.38 4.57 -5.94
CA ILE A 127 0.94 4.71 -6.14
C ILE A 127 0.65 5.48 -7.42
N LYS A 128 1.23 6.67 -7.57
CA LYS A 128 1.03 7.54 -8.74
C LYS A 128 1.49 6.88 -10.04
N THR A 129 2.59 6.14 -10.00
CA THR A 129 3.22 5.58 -11.19
C THR A 129 2.56 4.28 -11.65
N TYR A 130 2.23 3.37 -10.72
CA TYR A 130 1.81 2.01 -11.06
C TYR A 130 0.35 1.70 -10.73
N VAL A 131 -0.19 2.33 -9.69
CA VAL A 131 -1.52 1.98 -9.16
C VAL A 131 -2.59 2.88 -9.76
N GLU A 132 -2.45 4.20 -9.64
CA GLU A 132 -3.41 5.19 -10.16
C GLU A 132 -3.82 4.95 -11.62
N PRO A 133 -2.89 4.68 -12.57
CA PRO A 133 -3.25 4.46 -13.96
C PRO A 133 -4.12 3.22 -14.20
N LYS A 134 -4.13 2.27 -13.26
CA LYS A 134 -4.90 1.02 -13.34
C LYS A 134 -6.26 1.14 -12.67
N VAL A 135 -6.47 2.11 -11.79
CA VAL A 135 -7.72 2.27 -11.03
C VAL A 135 -8.85 2.67 -11.98
N PRO A 136 -9.91 1.85 -12.12
CA PRO A 136 -11.07 2.22 -12.92
C PRO A 136 -11.79 3.43 -12.31
N SER A 137 -12.36 4.30 -13.15
CA SER A 137 -13.06 5.53 -12.70
C SER A 137 -14.22 5.29 -11.73
N ARG A 138 -14.81 4.09 -11.71
CA ARG A 138 -15.87 3.69 -10.77
C ARG A 138 -15.36 3.40 -9.35
N VAL A 139 -14.05 3.21 -9.18
CA VAL A 139 -13.43 2.86 -7.90
C VAL A 139 -13.00 4.14 -7.21
N LYS A 140 -13.44 4.33 -5.96
CA LYS A 140 -12.95 5.40 -5.10
C LYS A 140 -11.56 5.05 -4.57
N LEU A 141 -10.53 5.69 -5.10
CA LEU A 141 -9.16 5.62 -4.55
C LEU A 141 -9.00 6.67 -3.44
N ASN A 142 -8.62 6.22 -2.24
CA ASN A 142 -8.22 7.08 -1.14
C ASN A 142 -6.74 6.83 -0.82
N VAL A 143 -5.91 7.86 -0.97
CA VAL A 143 -4.51 7.82 -0.55
C VAL A 143 -4.40 8.54 0.80
N VAL A 144 -3.90 7.86 1.82
CA VAL A 144 -3.67 8.45 3.14
C VAL A 144 -2.18 8.74 3.29
N GLU A 145 -1.86 10.04 3.37
CA GLU A 145 -0.52 10.58 3.57
C GLU A 145 -0.30 10.93 5.06
N PRO A 146 0.95 10.98 5.54
CA PRO A 146 1.27 11.57 6.84
C PRO A 146 0.85 13.04 6.95
N CYS A 147 0.71 13.54 8.18
CA CYS A 147 0.34 14.94 8.42
C CYS A 147 1.41 15.88 7.84
N ARG A 148 1.10 16.58 6.73
CA ARG A 148 2.02 17.50 6.05
C ARG A 148 2.60 18.56 7.01
N ARG A 149 1.76 19.13 7.88
CA ARG A 149 2.16 20.10 8.91
C ARG A 149 3.29 19.64 9.84
N CYS A 150 3.49 18.33 10.01
CA CYS A 150 4.52 17.78 10.89
C CYS A 150 5.62 17.02 10.14
N HIS A 151 5.38 16.69 8.87
CA HIS A 151 6.19 15.77 8.09
C HIS A 151 6.33 16.23 6.64
N ASP A 152 6.51 17.53 6.40
CA ASP A 152 6.73 18.07 5.06
C ASP A 152 7.84 17.27 4.38
N LEU A 153 7.45 16.47 3.38
CA LEU A 153 8.35 15.78 2.48
C LEU A 153 8.78 16.84 1.48
N GLU A 154 10.02 17.34 1.58
CA GLU A 154 10.57 18.12 0.48
C GLU A 154 10.47 17.28 -0.80
N PRO A 155 10.02 17.85 -1.93
CA PRO A 155 9.98 17.12 -3.19
C PRO A 155 11.39 16.61 -3.50
N LEU A 156 11.51 15.30 -3.75
CA LEU A 156 12.73 14.72 -4.31
C LEU A 156 12.99 15.40 -5.65
N SER A 157 13.89 16.39 -5.64
CA SER A 157 14.38 17.15 -6.79
C SER A 157 15.38 16.35 -7.59
#